data_AF-A0A8J3C4D9-F1
#
_entry.id   AF-A0A8J3C4D9-F1
#
_cell.length_a   1.000
_cell.length_b   1.000
_cell.length_c   1.000
_cell.angle_alpha   90.00
_cell.angle_beta   90.00
_cell.angle_gamma   90.00
#
_symmetry.space_group_name_H-M   'P 1'
#
loop_
_entity.id
_entity.type
_entity.pdbx_description
1 polymer ?
#
loop_
_entity_poly.entity_id
_entity_poly.type
_entity_poly.pdbx_seq_one_letter_code
_entity_poly.pdbx_strand_id
1 'polypeptide(L)'
;MPDTTDTITKALTSLGATADEIAETLVIGGWRGLRNDAGACPISRYLTSVLPGADDVVTGTAQLTVLSRHAELDVDLPPAVEQFVRAFDDGGFPDLVVTVTDAQGDPIDDLTR
;
A
#
# COMPACT_ATOMS: atom_id res chain seq x y z
N MET A 1 0.58 -13.16 -18.90
CA MET A 1 1.46 -13.73 -17.87
C MET A 1 0.54 -14.32 -16.80
N PRO A 2 0.35 -15.65 -16.75
CA PRO A 2 -0.74 -16.24 -15.97
C PRO A 2 -0.49 -16.37 -14.45
N ASP A 3 0.66 -15.93 -13.91
CA ASP A 3 1.05 -16.19 -12.52
C ASP A 3 1.20 -14.91 -11.64
N THR A 4 1.00 -13.73 -12.22
CA THR A 4 1.21 -12.45 -11.51
C THR A 4 0.16 -12.24 -10.41
N THR A 5 -1.11 -12.57 -10.66
CA THR A 5 -2.20 -12.43 -9.67
C THR A 5 -1.98 -13.34 -8.47
N ASP A 6 -1.61 -14.62 -8.68
CA ASP A 6 -1.34 -15.57 -7.59
C ASP A 6 -0.15 -15.11 -6.73
N THR A 7 0.88 -14.56 -7.37
CA THR A 7 2.04 -13.98 -6.68
C THR A 7 1.65 -12.78 -5.83
N ILE A 8 0.80 -11.88 -6.36
CA ILE A 8 0.27 -10.72 -5.63
C ILE A 8 -0.56 -11.17 -4.43
N THR A 9 -1.51 -12.09 -4.63
CA THR A 9 -2.36 -12.60 -3.54
C THR A 9 -1.53 -13.27 -2.44
N LYS A 10 -0.49 -14.03 -2.80
CA LYS A 10 0.47 -14.60 -1.84
C LYS A 10 1.25 -13.53 -1.09
N ALA A 11 1.75 -12.51 -1.78
CA ALA A 11 2.48 -11.41 -1.16
C ALA A 11 1.59 -10.65 -0.15
N LEU A 12 0.33 -10.40 -0.50
CA LEU A 12 -0.65 -9.76 0.38
C LEU A 12 -1.01 -10.62 1.58
N THR A 13 -1.21 -11.93 1.37
CA THR A 13 -1.49 -12.86 2.46
C THR A 13 -0.28 -13.03 3.38
N SER A 14 0.93 -12.81 2.87
CA SER A 14 2.17 -12.85 3.66
C SER A 14 2.38 -11.61 4.54
N LEU A 15 1.66 -10.49 4.28
CA LEU A 15 1.72 -9.30 5.13
C LEU A 15 1.06 -9.54 6.49
N GLY A 16 0.06 -10.41 6.55
CA GLY A 16 -0.68 -10.70 7.76
C GLY A 16 -2.08 -11.20 7.46
N ALA A 17 -2.71 -11.80 8.47
CA ALA A 17 -4.11 -12.21 8.41
C ALA A 17 -5.05 -11.11 8.93
N THR A 18 -4.52 -10.06 9.55
CA THR A 18 -5.26 -8.97 10.18
C THR A 18 -4.66 -7.60 9.85
N ALA A 19 -5.44 -6.53 10.01
CA ALA A 19 -4.99 -5.17 9.73
C ALA A 19 -3.79 -4.77 10.61
N ASP A 20 -3.78 -5.13 11.89
CA ASP A 20 -2.67 -4.86 12.80
C ASP A 20 -1.39 -5.61 12.40
N GLU A 21 -1.48 -6.90 12.03
CA GLU A 21 -0.31 -7.67 11.56
C GLU A 21 0.26 -7.10 10.25
N ILE A 22 -0.63 -6.69 9.34
CA ILE A 22 -0.22 -5.99 8.11
C ILE A 22 0.51 -4.71 8.48
N ALA A 23 -0.04 -3.93 9.40
CA ALA A 23 0.56 -2.68 9.84
C ALA A 23 1.94 -2.92 10.46
N GLU A 24 2.06 -3.90 11.35
CA GLU A 24 3.32 -4.27 12.01
C GLU A 24 4.37 -4.69 10.98
N THR A 25 4.02 -5.54 10.02
CA THR A 25 4.91 -5.95 8.94
C THR A 25 5.37 -4.76 8.10
N LEU A 26 4.45 -3.84 7.79
CA LEU A 26 4.76 -2.61 7.05
C LEU A 26 5.70 -1.69 7.83
N VAL A 27 5.50 -1.54 9.15
CA VAL A 27 6.35 -0.75 10.04
C VAL A 27 7.75 -1.36 10.14
N ILE A 28 7.84 -2.68 10.37
CA ILE A 28 9.10 -3.41 10.51
C ILE A 28 9.94 -3.29 9.24
N GLY A 29 9.31 -3.41 8.06
CA GLY A 29 10.01 -3.24 6.79
C GLY A 29 10.20 -1.79 6.36
N GLY A 30 9.69 -0.82 7.11
CA GLY A 30 9.87 0.60 6.84
C GLY A 30 9.05 1.12 5.64
N TRP A 31 8.02 0.38 5.21
CA TRP A 31 7.14 0.80 4.12
C TRP A 31 6.05 1.70 4.66
N ARG A 32 6.30 3.01 4.61
CA ARG A 32 5.36 4.07 5.01
C ARG A 32 4.69 4.70 3.80
N GLY A 33 3.49 5.25 3.99
CA GLY A 33 2.70 5.85 2.92
C GLY A 33 1.91 7.09 3.31
N LEU A 34 1.14 7.63 2.37
CA LEU A 34 0.25 8.78 2.60
C LEU A 34 -1.20 8.32 2.69
N ARG A 35 -1.94 8.88 3.66
CA ARG A 35 -3.37 8.62 3.84
C ARG A 35 -4.15 9.19 2.66
N ASN A 36 -5.21 8.50 2.24
CA ASN A 36 -6.07 8.89 1.11
C ASN A 36 -5.34 9.00 -0.24
N ASP A 37 -4.13 8.45 -0.36
CA ASP A 37 -3.37 8.43 -1.60
C ASP A 37 -3.09 6.98 -2.02
N ALA A 38 -3.86 6.52 -3.00
CA ALA A 38 -3.80 5.14 -3.47
C ALA A 38 -2.43 4.75 -4.05
N GLY A 39 -1.67 5.69 -4.63
CA GLY A 39 -0.34 5.43 -5.19
C GLY A 39 0.76 5.50 -4.13
N ALA A 40 0.57 6.34 -3.11
CA ALA A 40 1.50 6.47 -1.99
C ALA A 40 1.15 5.60 -0.79
N CYS A 41 0.12 4.74 -0.86
CA CYS A 41 -0.23 3.77 0.17
C CYS A 41 0.97 2.88 0.55
N PRO A 42 1.12 2.52 1.84
CA PRO A 42 2.25 1.70 2.28
C PRO A 42 2.25 0.30 1.63
N ILE A 43 1.06 -0.27 1.38
CA ILE A 43 0.88 -1.52 0.63
C ILE A 43 1.37 -1.38 -0.81
N SER A 44 1.04 -0.29 -1.48
CA SER A 44 1.51 0.01 -2.83
C SER A 44 3.04 0.00 -2.89
N ARG A 45 3.69 0.69 -1.95
CA ARG A 45 5.16 0.75 -1.88
C ARG A 45 5.78 -0.62 -1.60
N TYR A 46 5.18 -1.40 -0.71
CA TYR A 46 5.61 -2.76 -0.44
C TYR A 46 5.52 -3.64 -1.71
N LEU A 47 4.38 -3.63 -2.39
CA LEU A 47 4.17 -4.44 -3.59
C LEU A 47 5.12 -4.03 -4.72
N THR A 48 5.30 -2.73 -4.96
CA THR A 48 6.29 -2.24 -5.94
C THR A 48 7.71 -2.68 -5.60
N SER A 49 8.05 -2.80 -4.31
CA SER A 49 9.36 -3.28 -3.88
C SER A 49 9.53 -4.80 -4.02
N VAL A 50 8.45 -5.57 -3.88
CA VAL A 50 8.49 -7.05 -3.86
C VAL A 50 8.25 -7.66 -5.23
N LEU A 51 7.53 -6.97 -6.12
CA LEU A 51 7.18 -7.45 -7.45
C LEU A 51 8.21 -7.00 -8.50
N PRO A 52 9.14 -7.86 -8.92
CA PRO A 52 10.08 -7.51 -9.98
C PRO A 52 9.32 -7.32 -11.31
N GLY A 53 9.25 -6.07 -11.78
CA GLY A 53 8.60 -5.71 -13.05
C GLY A 53 7.30 -4.94 -12.91
N ALA A 54 6.83 -4.67 -11.68
CA ALA A 54 5.85 -3.61 -11.45
C ALA A 54 6.56 -2.25 -11.62
N ASP A 55 6.05 -1.41 -12.51
CA ASP A 55 6.50 -0.01 -12.63
C ASP A 55 5.79 0.85 -11.57
N ASP A 56 4.52 0.56 -11.31
CA ASP A 56 3.74 1.24 -10.28
C ASP A 56 2.65 0.33 -9.70
N VAL A 57 2.22 0.60 -8.46
CA VAL A 57 1.11 -0.12 -7.82
C VAL A 57 0.21 0.90 -7.15
N VAL A 58 -1.08 0.77 -7.38
CA VAL A 58 -2.10 1.65 -6.81
C VAL A 58 -3.05 0.80 -5.98
N THR A 59 -3.18 1.12 -4.70
CA THR A 59 -4.05 0.40 -3.76
C THR A 59 -5.29 1.25 -3.51
N GLY A 60 -6.43 0.83 -4.06
CA GLY A 60 -7.73 1.39 -3.75
C GLY A 60 -8.36 0.76 -2.52
N THR A 61 -9.62 1.09 -2.25
CA THR A 61 -10.34 0.62 -1.05
C THR A 61 -10.65 -0.88 -1.08
N ALA A 62 -10.93 -1.44 -2.26
CA ALA A 62 -11.32 -2.85 -2.41
C ALA A 62 -10.49 -3.60 -3.47
N GLN A 63 -9.75 -2.88 -4.30
CA GLN A 63 -8.96 -3.43 -5.39
C GLN A 63 -7.61 -2.74 -5.44
N LEU A 64 -6.61 -3.46 -5.93
CA LEU A 64 -5.32 -2.90 -6.28
C LEU A 64 -5.08 -3.04 -7.77
N THR A 65 -4.37 -2.09 -8.34
CA THR A 65 -3.99 -2.06 -9.74
C THR A 65 -2.46 -2.10 -9.82
N VAL A 66 -1.91 -3.11 -10.47
CA VAL A 66 -0.47 -3.21 -10.75
C VAL A 66 -0.23 -2.74 -12.18
N LEU A 67 0.52 -1.65 -12.32
CA LEU A 67 0.97 -1.14 -13.60
C LEU A 67 2.34 -1.73 -13.90
N SER A 68 2.45 -2.39 -15.06
CA SER A 68 3.69 -2.94 -15.60
C SER A 68 3.90 -2.40 -17.02
N ARG A 69 5.13 -2.39 -17.52
CA ARG A 69 5.48 -1.89 -18.86
C ARG A 69 4.61 -2.41 -20.01
N HIS A 70 4.03 -3.59 -19.85
CA HIS A 70 3.30 -4.30 -20.89
C HIS A 70 1.81 -4.49 -20.58
N ALA A 71 1.36 -4.21 -19.35
CA ALA A 71 0.00 -4.48 -18.92
C ALA A 71 -0.36 -3.75 -17.61
N GLU A 72 -1.65 -3.50 -17.45
CA GLU A 72 -2.29 -3.14 -16.18
C GLU A 72 -3.07 -4.36 -15.68
N LEU A 73 -2.96 -4.67 -14.39
CA LEU A 73 -3.61 -5.82 -13.77
C LEU A 73 -4.34 -5.39 -12.50
N ASP A 74 -5.65 -5.54 -12.51
CA ASP A 74 -6.48 -5.37 -11.31
C ASP A 74 -6.58 -6.67 -10.52
N VAL A 75 -6.42 -6.56 -9.21
CA VAL A 75 -6.51 -7.68 -8.26
C VAL A 75 -7.38 -7.27 -7.08
N ASP A 76 -8.35 -8.12 -6.74
CA ASP A 76 -9.19 -7.90 -5.57
C ASP A 76 -8.36 -8.01 -4.27
N LEU A 77 -8.61 -7.08 -3.34
CA LEU A 77 -7.92 -7.07 -2.07
C LEU A 77 -8.47 -8.17 -1.15
N PRO A 78 -7.60 -8.91 -0.43
CA PRO A 78 -8.05 -9.75 0.66
C PRO A 78 -8.76 -8.91 1.74
N PRO A 79 -9.77 -9.46 2.44
CA PRO A 79 -10.56 -8.72 3.43
C PRO A 79 -9.73 -8.07 4.56
N ALA A 80 -8.58 -8.67 4.91
CA ALA A 80 -7.66 -8.10 5.90
C ALA A 80 -6.98 -6.82 5.39
N VAL A 81 -6.63 -6.81 4.10
CA VAL A 81 -5.95 -5.68 3.45
C VAL A 81 -6.94 -4.54 3.20
N GLU A 82 -8.17 -4.84 2.77
CA GLU A 82 -9.24 -3.83 2.68
C GLU A 82 -9.52 -3.18 4.04
N GLN A 83 -9.61 -3.98 5.11
CA GLN A 83 -9.78 -3.45 6.48
C GLN A 83 -8.60 -2.56 6.89
N PHE A 84 -7.37 -2.97 6.57
CA PHE A 84 -6.19 -2.15 6.82
C PHE A 84 -6.26 -0.82 6.07
N VAL A 85 -6.56 -0.82 4.77
CA VAL A 85 -6.61 0.40 3.95
C VAL A 85 -7.62 1.38 4.53
N ARG A 86 -8.83 0.91 4.85
CA ARG A 86 -9.85 1.73 5.51
C ARG A 86 -9.38 2.29 6.84
N ALA A 87 -8.83 1.44 7.71
CA ALA A 87 -8.33 1.88 9.00
C ALA A 87 -7.14 2.85 8.89
N PHE A 88 -6.28 2.69 7.89
CA PHE A 88 -5.16 3.60 7.61
C PHE A 88 -5.66 4.97 7.16
N ASP A 89 -6.61 5.01 6.23
CA ASP A 89 -7.24 6.24 5.74
C ASP A 89 -8.01 6.97 6.86
N ASP A 90 -8.67 6.22 7.75
CA ASP A 90 -9.33 6.75 8.95
C ASP A 90 -8.33 7.21 10.05
N GLY A 91 -7.03 6.97 9.87
CA GLY A 91 -5.98 7.40 10.81
C GLY A 91 -5.67 6.42 11.95
N GLY A 92 -6.08 5.16 11.85
CA GLY A 92 -5.83 4.11 12.82
C GLY A 92 -4.37 3.67 12.94
N PHE A 93 -3.52 3.97 11.96
CA PHE A 93 -2.09 3.59 11.95
C PHE A 93 -1.17 4.80 11.71
N PRO A 94 -0.98 5.68 12.72
CA PRO A 94 -0.16 6.89 12.58
C PRO A 94 1.32 6.61 12.29
N ASP A 95 1.88 5.50 12.77
CA ASP A 95 3.28 5.12 12.57
C ASP A 95 3.66 4.77 11.12
N LEU A 96 2.66 4.51 10.29
CA LEU A 96 2.81 4.21 8.86
C LEU A 96 2.65 5.43 7.98
N VAL A 97 2.26 6.57 8.54
CA VAL A 97 2.07 7.80 7.78
C VAL A 97 3.42 8.46 7.54
N VAL A 98 3.74 8.72 6.27
CA VAL A 98 4.83 9.63 5.91
C VAL A 98 4.33 11.03 6.19
N THR A 99 4.88 11.69 7.20
CA THR A 99 4.82 13.15 7.25
C THR A 99 5.70 13.64 6.12
N VAL A 100 5.09 14.05 5.01
CA VAL A 100 5.81 14.89 4.05
C VAL A 100 6.22 16.12 4.83
N THR A 101 7.50 16.44 4.84
CA THR A 101 7.98 17.68 5.41
C THR A 101 8.44 18.58 4.28
N ASP A 102 8.19 19.88 4.39
CA ASP A 102 8.74 20.84 3.46
C ASP A 102 10.28 20.94 3.59
N ALA A 103 10.89 21.83 2.82
CA ALA A 103 12.34 22.06 2.88
C ALA A 103 12.83 22.58 4.24
N GLN A 104 11.92 22.98 5.13
CA GLN A 104 12.18 23.48 6.48
C GLN A 104 11.99 22.39 7.55
N GLY A 105 11.45 21.22 7.18
CA GLY A 105 11.18 20.13 8.11
C GLY A 105 9.78 20.20 8.73
N ASP A 106 8.93 21.10 8.26
CA ASP A 106 7.58 21.28 8.78
C ASP A 106 6.64 20.28 8.09
N PRO A 107 5.78 19.55 8.84
CA PRO A 107 4.86 18.62 8.24
C PRO A 107 3.90 19.36 7.30
N ILE A 108 3.91 18.99 6.03
CA ILE A 108 2.95 19.43 5.03
C ILE A 108 1.67 18.64 5.31
N ASP A 109 0.80 19.19 6.16
CA ASP A 109 -0.53 18.64 6.48
C ASP A 109 -1.51 18.78 5.29
N ASP A 110 -1.06 19.43 4.21
CA ASP A 110 -1.86 19.83 3.06
C ASP A 110 -1.54 18.97 1.82
N LEU A 111 -2.03 17.73 1.84
CA LEU A 111 -2.44 17.03 0.62
C LEU A 111 -3.97 16.84 0.65
N THR A 112 -4.69 17.84 1.15
CA THR A 112 -6.11 18.00 0.87
C THR A 112 -6.27 18.44 -0.58
N ARG A 113 -6.42 17.47 -1.48
CA ARG A 113 -6.94 17.72 -2.82
C ARG A 113 -8.46 17.79 -2.81
#